data_AF-B5AAT8-F1
#
_entry.id   AF-B5AAT8-F1
#
_cell.length_a   1.000
_cell.length_b   1.000
_cell.length_c   1.000
_cell.angle_alpha   90.00
_cell.angle_beta   90.00
_cell.angle_gamma   90.00
#
_symmetry.space_group_name_H-M   'P 1'
#
loop_
_entity.id
_entity.type
_entity.pdbx_description
1 polymer ?
#
loop_
_entity_poly.entity_id
_entity_poly.type
_entity_poly.pdbx_seq_one_letter_code
_entity_poly.pdbx_strand_id
1 'polypeptide(L)'
;EDCLYLNVYTPKIPESKNDSLKPVLVWVHGGGFSMGSGNSEIYGPDYLITEDVVLVTINYRLGALGFLSLQTEECPGNFGLKDQVLALKWVQRNISAFGGDPKNVTIFGESAG
;
A
#
# COMPACT_ATOMS: atom_id res chain seq x y z
N GLU A 1 -8.28 -1.64 15.71
CA GLU A 1 -7.81 -2.99 15.32
C GLU A 1 -8.22 -3.34 13.89
N ASP A 2 -9.44 -3.02 13.47
CA ASP A 2 -9.83 -3.11 12.05
C ASP A 2 -9.22 -1.96 11.23
N CYS A 3 -8.02 -2.17 10.70
CA CYS A 3 -7.28 -1.15 9.95
C CYS A 3 -6.62 -1.64 8.66
N LEU A 4 -6.75 -2.92 8.31
CA LEU A 4 -6.06 -3.52 7.15
C LEU A 4 -6.78 -3.20 5.83
N TYR A 5 -6.75 -1.92 5.49
CA TYR A 5 -7.30 -1.34 4.27
C TYR A 5 -6.18 -0.73 3.42
N LEU A 6 -6.46 -0.57 2.14
CA LEU A 6 -5.63 0.19 1.20
C LEU A 6 -6.54 1.07 0.36
N ASN A 7 -5.99 2.18 -0.15
CA ASN A 7 -6.69 3.07 -1.07
C ASN A 7 -6.01 3.00 -2.44
N VAL A 8 -6.81 3.03 -3.51
CA VAL A 8 -6.32 3.06 -4.89
C VAL A 8 -6.82 4.33 -5.57
N TYR A 9 -5.89 5.10 -6.13
CA TYR A 9 -6.15 6.31 -6.89
C TYR A 9 -5.64 6.11 -8.31
N THR A 10 -6.51 6.34 -9.30
CA THR A 10 -6.16 6.23 -10.72
C THR A 10 -6.77 7.43 -11.47
N PRO A 11 -6.06 8.03 -12.45
CA PRO A 11 -6.60 9.14 -13.24
C PRO A 11 -7.78 8.69 -14.11
N LYS A 12 -7.81 7.41 -14.49
CA LYS A 12 -8.88 6.81 -15.28
C LYS A 12 -8.97 5.31 -15.03
N ILE A 13 -10.17 4.84 -14.69
CA ILE A 13 -10.49 3.40 -14.63
C ILE A 13 -10.49 2.83 -16.06
N PRO A 14 -9.86 1.67 -16.30
CA PRO A 14 -9.85 1.06 -17.63
C PRO A 14 -11.27 0.73 -18.10
N GLU A 15 -11.59 1.11 -19.34
CA GLU A 15 -12.88 0.82 -19.99
C GLU A 15 -12.83 -0.50 -20.76
N SER A 16 -11.63 -0.93 -21.17
CA SER A 16 -11.41 -2.17 -21.90
C SER A 16 -10.17 -2.91 -21.39
N LYS A 17 -10.09 -4.22 -21.68
CA LYS A 17 -8.91 -5.04 -21.38
C LYS A 17 -7.68 -4.69 -22.24
N ASN A 18 -7.87 -3.89 -23.29
CA ASN A 18 -6.80 -3.48 -24.19
C ASN A 18 -6.21 -2.12 -23.82
N ASP A 19 -6.75 -1.46 -22.80
CA ASP A 19 -6.23 -0.18 -22.33
C ASP A 19 -4.80 -0.36 -21.81
N SER A 20 -3.92 0.60 -22.15
CA SER A 20 -2.54 0.57 -21.69
C SER A 20 -2.48 0.67 -20.17
N LEU A 21 -1.75 -0.25 -19.55
CA LEU A 21 -1.52 -0.26 -18.11
C LEU A 21 -0.45 0.78 -17.73
N LYS A 22 -0.65 1.40 -16.57
CA LYS A 22 0.19 2.49 -16.05
C LYS A 22 1.17 1.99 -14.98
N PRO A 23 2.31 2.67 -14.78
CA PRO A 23 3.15 2.40 -13.62
C PRO A 23 2.37 2.52 -12.31
N VAL A 24 2.70 1.65 -11.35
CA VAL A 24 2.04 1.61 -10.03
C VAL A 24 3.01 2.09 -8.96
N LEU A 25 2.60 3.09 -8.19
CA LEU A 25 3.31 3.58 -7.01
C LEU A 25 2.62 3.05 -5.76
N VAL A 26 3.34 2.33 -4.90
CA VAL A 26 2.83 1.84 -3.62
C VAL A 26 3.51 2.60 -2.48
N TRP A 27 2.74 3.44 -1.80
CA TRP A 27 3.18 4.25 -0.68
C TRP A 27 3.03 3.52 0.66
N VAL A 28 4.13 3.42 1.40
CA VAL A 28 4.17 2.95 2.78
C VAL A 28 4.43 4.15 3.68
N HIS A 29 3.49 4.47 4.58
CA HIS A 29 3.64 5.63 5.45
C HIS A 29 4.66 5.37 6.58
N GLY A 30 5.36 6.43 6.98
CA GLY A 30 6.24 6.45 8.15
C GLY A 30 5.49 6.54 9.49
N GLY A 31 6.20 6.98 10.53
CA GLY A 31 5.66 7.10 11.90
C GLY A 31 6.25 6.11 12.91
N GLY A 32 7.51 5.69 12.70
CA GLY A 32 8.27 4.88 13.67
C GLY A 32 7.58 3.57 14.06
N PHE A 33 6.85 2.97 13.12
CA PHE A 33 6.01 1.78 13.34
C PHE A 33 4.96 1.90 14.45
N SER A 34 4.68 3.11 14.95
CA SER A 34 3.84 3.34 16.14
C SER A 34 2.67 4.28 15.86
N MET A 35 2.73 5.05 14.78
CA MET A 35 1.68 5.98 14.34
C MET A 35 1.67 6.12 12.82
N GLY A 36 0.71 6.89 12.29
CA GLY A 36 0.54 7.14 10.86
C GLY A 36 -0.66 6.40 10.27
N SER A 37 -0.96 6.69 9.00
CA SER A 37 -1.98 6.02 8.20
C SER A 37 -1.74 6.29 6.72
N GLY A 38 -2.33 5.50 5.83
CA GLY A 38 -2.41 5.74 4.39
C GLY A 38 -3.53 6.70 3.98
N ASN A 39 -4.07 7.51 4.89
CA ASN A 39 -5.20 8.39 4.61
C ASN A 39 -4.78 9.63 3.79
N SER A 40 -5.72 10.13 2.98
CA SER A 40 -5.51 11.29 2.10
C SER A 40 -5.35 12.62 2.81
N GLU A 41 -5.68 12.70 4.12
CA GLU A 41 -5.47 13.92 4.91
C GLU A 41 -4.00 14.34 4.97
N ILE A 42 -3.09 13.36 4.98
CA ILE A 42 -1.64 13.58 4.97
C ILE A 42 -1.05 13.21 3.61
N TYR A 43 -1.53 12.12 3.01
CA TYR A 43 -0.98 11.55 1.78
C TYR A 43 -2.00 11.60 0.63
N GLY A 44 -2.54 12.79 0.39
CA GLY A 44 -3.47 13.05 -0.71
C GLY A 44 -2.86 12.73 -2.09
N PRO A 45 -3.65 12.22 -3.05
CA PRO A 45 -3.16 11.81 -4.36
C PRO A 45 -2.94 12.98 -5.33
N ASP A 46 -3.36 14.20 -4.97
CA ASP A 46 -3.62 15.33 -5.86
C ASP A 46 -2.46 15.69 -6.79
N TYR A 47 -1.21 15.56 -6.31
CA TYR A 47 -0.02 15.86 -7.09
C TYR A 47 0.49 14.67 -7.93
N LEU A 48 0.35 13.43 -7.45
CA LEU A 48 0.86 12.27 -8.16
C LEU A 48 -0.12 11.80 -9.24
N ILE A 49 -1.41 12.01 -9.04
CA ILE A 49 -2.44 11.55 -9.97
C ILE A 49 -2.41 12.30 -11.31
N THR A 50 -1.69 13.42 -11.40
CA THR A 50 -1.47 14.14 -12.65
C THR A 50 -0.45 13.48 -13.57
N GLU A 51 0.37 12.56 -13.08
CA GLU A 51 1.54 11.97 -13.79
C GLU A 51 1.24 10.63 -14.51
N ASP A 52 -0.01 10.37 -14.90
CA ASP A 52 -0.44 9.12 -15.55
C ASP A 52 0.04 7.83 -14.84
N VAL A 53 -0.09 7.80 -13.52
CA VAL A 53 0.25 6.66 -12.65
C VAL A 53 -0.96 6.16 -11.87
N VAL A 54 -0.89 4.93 -11.35
CA VAL A 54 -1.80 4.44 -10.31
C VAL A 54 -1.09 4.53 -8.96
N LEU A 55 -1.69 5.23 -7.99
CA LEU A 55 -1.18 5.33 -6.63
C LEU A 55 -1.96 4.41 -5.70
N VAL A 56 -1.24 3.60 -4.92
CA VAL A 56 -1.77 2.77 -3.85
C VAL A 56 -1.18 3.24 -2.53
N THR A 57 -2.01 3.52 -1.54
CA THR A 57 -1.57 3.81 -0.16
C THR A 57 -2.06 2.69 0.74
N ILE A 58 -1.24 2.22 1.67
CA ILE A 58 -1.58 1.05 2.50
C ILE A 58 -1.57 1.40 4.00
N ASN A 59 -2.45 0.76 4.77
CA ASN A 59 -2.32 0.67 6.21
C ASN A 59 -1.69 -0.67 6.61
N TYR A 60 -0.97 -0.66 7.73
CA TYR A 60 -0.44 -1.86 8.38
C TYR A 60 -0.58 -1.73 9.89
N ARG A 61 -0.55 -2.84 10.64
CA ARG A 61 -0.64 -2.78 12.10
C ARG A 61 0.56 -2.06 12.71
N LEU A 62 0.31 -1.28 13.76
CA LEU A 62 1.28 -0.41 14.44
C LEU A 62 1.48 -0.83 15.90
N GLY A 63 2.56 -0.35 16.52
CA GLY A 63 2.90 -0.55 17.92
C GLY A 63 2.96 -2.03 18.30
N ALA A 64 2.53 -2.36 19.51
CA ALA A 64 2.49 -3.74 19.99
C ALA A 64 1.60 -4.65 19.10
N LEU A 65 0.51 -4.13 18.55
CA LEU A 65 -0.40 -4.91 17.69
C LEU A 65 0.27 -5.37 16.38
N GLY A 66 1.24 -4.59 15.87
CA GLY A 66 1.99 -4.92 14.67
C GLY A 66 3.33 -5.59 14.92
N PHE A 67 3.95 -5.34 16.08
CA PHE A 67 5.37 -5.64 16.27
C PHE A 67 5.71 -6.34 17.58
N LEU A 68 4.73 -6.73 18.39
CA LEU A 68 4.97 -7.62 19.53
C LEU A 68 5.56 -8.94 19.04
N SER A 69 6.65 -9.37 19.68
CA SER A 69 7.26 -10.68 19.51
C SER A 69 7.50 -11.30 20.87
N LEU A 70 7.04 -12.53 21.05
CA LEU A 70 7.38 -13.36 22.21
C LEU A 70 8.41 -14.44 21.84
N GLN A 71 8.93 -14.40 20.60
CA GLN A 71 9.84 -15.40 20.05
C GLN A 71 9.26 -16.83 20.09
N THR A 72 7.94 -16.95 20.02
CA THR A 72 7.22 -18.23 19.88
C THR A 72 6.71 -18.40 18.44
N GLU A 73 6.20 -19.59 18.13
CA GLU A 73 5.61 -19.88 16.83
C GLU A 73 4.32 -19.06 16.59
N GLU A 74 3.52 -18.84 17.63
CA GLU A 74 2.26 -18.09 17.56
C GLU A 74 2.49 -16.57 17.54
N CYS A 75 3.57 -16.10 18.17
CA CYS A 75 3.93 -14.68 18.24
C CYS A 75 5.39 -14.44 17.82
N PRO A 76 5.73 -14.69 16.54
CA PRO A 76 7.10 -14.53 16.04
C PRO A 76 7.46 -13.05 15.82
N GLY A 77 6.46 -12.16 15.77
CA GLY A 77 6.63 -10.74 15.47
C GLY A 77 6.46 -10.37 14.01
N ASN A 78 6.76 -9.11 13.72
CA ASN A 78 6.71 -8.48 12.39
C ASN A 78 5.35 -8.64 11.68
N PHE A 79 4.26 -8.62 12.44
CA PHE A 79 2.92 -8.70 11.89
C PHE A 79 2.60 -7.51 10.99
N GLY A 80 3.03 -6.30 11.35
CA GLY A 80 2.91 -5.12 10.49
C GLY A 80 3.63 -5.28 9.14
N LEU A 81 4.84 -5.86 9.12
CA LEU A 81 5.54 -6.15 7.87
C LEU A 81 4.83 -7.25 7.05
N LYS A 82 4.25 -8.25 7.71
CA LYS A 82 3.43 -9.27 7.03
C LYS A 82 2.16 -8.67 6.43
N ASP A 83 1.57 -7.66 7.06
CA ASP A 83 0.45 -6.91 6.50
C ASP A 83 0.87 -6.17 5.22
N GLN A 84 2.04 -5.52 5.22
CA GLN A 84 2.60 -4.88 4.02
C GLN A 84 2.82 -5.90 2.89
N VAL A 85 3.38 -7.07 3.19
CA VAL A 85 3.52 -8.16 2.20
C VAL A 85 2.16 -8.61 1.66
N LEU A 86 1.13 -8.69 2.50
CA LEU A 86 -0.22 -9.06 2.07
C LEU A 86 -0.82 -7.99 1.14
N ALA A 87 -0.63 -6.71 1.45
CA ALA A 87 -1.04 -5.60 0.60
C ALA A 87 -0.33 -5.62 -0.75
N LEU A 88 0.99 -5.86 -0.79
CA LEU A 88 1.75 -5.98 -2.05
C LEU A 88 1.29 -7.18 -2.89
N LYS A 89 0.98 -8.30 -2.24
CA LYS A 89 0.35 -9.46 -2.91
C LYS A 89 -1.03 -9.14 -3.45
N TRP A 90 -1.80 -8.29 -2.77
CA TRP A 90 -3.07 -7.79 -3.28
C TRP A 90 -2.86 -6.92 -4.51
N VAL A 91 -1.88 -5.99 -4.50
CA VAL A 91 -1.55 -5.14 -5.66
C VAL A 91 -1.20 -6.02 -6.86
N GLN A 92 -0.32 -7.01 -6.69
CA GLN A 92 0.07 -7.93 -7.76
C GLN A 92 -1.11 -8.67 -8.40
N ARG A 93 -2.13 -9.04 -7.61
CA ARG A 93 -3.29 -9.79 -8.12
C ARG A 93 -4.40 -8.92 -8.72
N ASN A 94 -4.51 -7.67 -8.29
CA ASN A 94 -5.71 -6.87 -8.52
C ASN A 94 -5.48 -5.55 -9.26
N ILE A 95 -4.25 -5.01 -9.27
CA ILE A 95 -4.05 -3.60 -9.69
C ILE A 95 -4.38 -3.34 -11.16
N SER A 96 -4.33 -4.36 -12.02
CA SER A 96 -4.77 -4.26 -13.41
C SER A 96 -6.24 -3.88 -13.57
N ALA A 97 -7.10 -4.23 -12.60
CA ALA A 97 -8.51 -3.82 -12.60
C ALA A 97 -8.67 -2.29 -12.43
N PHE A 98 -7.64 -1.61 -11.92
CA PHE A 98 -7.58 -0.16 -11.72
C PHE A 98 -6.70 0.54 -12.76
N GLY A 99 -6.25 -0.19 -13.79
CA GLY A 99 -5.41 0.32 -14.87
C GLY A 99 -3.91 0.33 -14.56
N GLY A 100 -3.47 -0.35 -13.50
CA GLY A 100 -2.05 -0.45 -13.14
C GLY A 100 -1.37 -1.69 -13.72
N ASP A 101 -0.09 -1.57 -14.06
CA ASP A 101 0.75 -2.68 -14.51
C ASP A 101 1.39 -3.40 -13.31
N PRO A 102 0.99 -4.65 -12.99
CA PRO A 102 1.58 -5.41 -11.89
C PRO A 102 3.07 -5.75 -12.14
N LYS A 103 3.57 -5.61 -13.37
CA LYS A 103 4.99 -5.81 -13.70
C LYS A 103 5.84 -4.55 -13.57
N ASN A 104 5.22 -3.39 -13.36
CA ASN A 104 5.91 -2.11 -13.22
C ASN A 104 5.46 -1.40 -11.94
N VAL A 105 5.87 -1.97 -10.81
CA VAL A 105 5.50 -1.50 -9.46
C VAL A 105 6.73 -0.91 -8.78
N THR A 106 6.60 0.34 -8.31
CA THR A 106 7.58 1.03 -7.47
C THR A 106 7.03 1.12 -6.06
N ILE A 107 7.77 0.60 -5.09
CA ILE A 107 7.46 0.74 -3.66
C ILE A 107 8.29 1.90 -3.13
N PHE A 108 7.67 2.80 -2.37
CA PHE A 108 8.33 3.94 -1.77
C PHE A 108 7.68 4.31 -0.44
N GLY A 109 8.44 4.97 0.42
CA GLY A 109 8.04 5.33 1.77
C GLY A 109 8.93 6.43 2.34
N GLU A 110 8.55 6.95 3.50
CA GLU A 110 9.33 7.93 4.25
C GLU A 110 9.51 7.47 5.70
N SER A 111 10.68 7.76 6.27
CA SER A 111 11.05 7.38 7.63
C SER A 111 10.99 5.87 7.88
N ALA A 112 9.96 5.36 8.56
CA ALA A 112 9.77 3.94 8.83
C ALA A 112 9.15 3.17 7.65
N GLY A 113 8.59 3.88 6.67
CA GLY A 113 7.95 3.33 5.49
C GLY A 113 8.92 2.92 4.40
#